data_AF-A0A286DSC1-F1
#
_entry.id   AF-A0A286DSC1-F1
#
_cell.length_a   1.000
_cell.length_b   1.000
_cell.length_c   1.000
_cell.angle_alpha   90.00
_cell.angle_beta   90.00
_cell.angle_gamma   90.00
#
_symmetry.space_group_name_H-M   'P 1'
#
loop_
_entity.id
_entity.type
_entity.pdbx_description
1 polymer ?
#
loop_
_entity_poly.entity_id
_entity_poly.type
_entity_poly.pdbx_seq_one_letter_code
_entity_poly.pdbx_strand_id
1 'polypeptide(L)'
;MQIAEIEKLRGFPRELSQISPSDVSAQNVTGGSAARYFDYASALALRNLAAHYGTAMPRYLLAPEVALLLDAERDQRKRLLIETFWNTGGRLNEVLPLTPEDFALDGPDGRALGAPFAVLHTLKQRRDEDRQKQRGRGRPTREDQAALREAEANPPRAVPLTDPGYVRRLREYLATVRLKKGERIWDIDSPDTVRTWIRQAVKAAERDGVTFSIRPITTKTFRDSFAMHLVQHGVPKKVIQSMMGHKDEKSTEWYTQVMALDVTRQLGVRFSMAPEEARALVMPDELPARGQRNYPGIKGG
;
A
#
# COMPACT_ATOMS: atom_id res chain seq x y z
N MET A 1 34.43 7.29 55.15
CA MET A 1 34.47 6.68 56.49
C MET A 1 33.05 6.23 56.80
N GLN A 2 32.79 4.93 57.00
CA GLN A 2 31.53 4.25 57.44
C GLN A 2 30.21 4.59 56.66
N ILE A 3 29.38 3.68 56.13
CA ILE A 3 28.95 2.28 56.40
C ILE A 3 27.75 2.15 57.38
N ALA A 4 26.67 1.54 56.85
CA ALA A 4 25.48 0.94 57.52
C ALA A 4 24.51 1.90 58.28
N GLU A 5 23.23 1.62 58.54
CA GLU A 5 22.31 0.47 58.24
C GLU A 5 21.08 0.98 57.43
N ILE A 6 20.18 0.22 56.77
CA ILE A 6 19.79 -1.21 56.71
C ILE A 6 18.64 -1.64 57.67
N GLU A 7 17.75 -2.54 57.18
CA GLU A 7 16.56 -3.18 57.79
C GLU A 7 15.30 -2.30 58.07
N LYS A 8 14.05 -2.75 57.86
CA LYS A 8 13.45 -3.84 57.03
C LYS A 8 11.94 -3.59 56.85
N LEU A 9 11.39 -3.94 55.68
CA LEU A 9 10.05 -4.51 55.43
C LEU A 9 8.80 -3.92 56.13
N ARG A 10 7.85 -3.37 55.34
CA ARG A 10 6.49 -3.94 55.08
C ARG A 10 5.62 -2.95 54.28
N GLY A 11 4.94 -3.41 53.23
CA GLY A 11 3.86 -2.65 52.56
C GLY A 11 3.92 -2.57 51.03
N PHE A 12 3.88 -3.71 50.32
CA PHE A 12 3.54 -3.72 48.90
C PHE A 12 2.02 -3.88 48.73
N PRO A 13 1.30 -2.94 48.07
CA PRO A 13 -0.01 -3.22 47.52
C PRO A 13 0.12 -4.14 46.30
N ARG A 14 -0.58 -5.28 46.32
CA ARG A 14 -0.71 -6.16 45.15
C ARG A 14 -1.89 -5.71 44.29
N GLU A 15 -1.63 -4.92 43.26
CA GLU A 15 -2.53 -4.81 42.10
C GLU A 15 -1.73 -4.93 40.80
N LEU A 16 -1.38 -6.18 40.47
CA LEU A 16 -1.00 -6.55 39.11
C LEU A 16 -2.29 -6.74 38.31
N SER A 17 -2.74 -5.70 37.63
CA SER A 17 -3.80 -5.84 36.62
C SER A 17 -3.28 -6.69 35.46
N GLN A 18 -3.72 -7.95 35.40
CA GLN A 18 -3.43 -8.84 34.28
C GLN A 18 -3.98 -8.22 33.00
N ILE A 19 -3.09 -7.91 32.05
CA ILE A 19 -3.48 -7.49 30.70
C ILE A 19 -3.80 -8.77 29.92
N SER A 20 -5.03 -9.26 30.04
CA SER A 20 -5.53 -10.40 29.26
C SER A 20 -5.65 -10.04 27.77
N PRO A 21 -4.99 -10.77 26.85
CA PRO A 21 -5.03 -10.46 25.43
C PRO A 21 -6.14 -11.25 24.71
N SER A 22 -7.41 -10.86 24.89
CA SER A 22 -8.52 -11.38 24.09
C SER A 22 -9.81 -10.57 24.27
N ASP A 23 -10.12 -9.68 23.33
CA ASP A 23 -11.48 -9.44 22.80
C ASP A 23 -11.48 -8.30 21.76
N VAL A 24 -11.60 -8.66 20.47
CA VAL A 24 -12.23 -7.79 19.44
C VAL A 24 -13.15 -8.68 18.61
N SER A 25 -14.22 -9.14 19.26
CA SER A 25 -15.41 -9.62 18.58
C SER A 25 -16.12 -8.43 17.90
N ALA A 26 -16.61 -8.65 16.69
CA ALA A 26 -17.20 -7.58 15.89
C ALA A 26 -18.58 -7.17 16.41
N GLN A 27 -18.83 -5.86 16.55
CA GLN A 27 -20.15 -5.24 16.32
C GLN A 27 -20.11 -3.70 16.27
N ASN A 28 -21.15 -3.15 15.65
CA ASN A 28 -21.56 -1.73 15.59
C ASN A 28 -20.72 -0.76 14.73
N VAL A 29 -21.06 -0.70 13.44
CA VAL A 29 -20.84 0.46 12.58
C VAL A 29 -22.19 1.02 12.12
N THR A 30 -22.74 1.96 12.88
CA THR A 30 -23.78 2.90 12.43
C THR A 30 -23.50 4.29 13.01
N GLY A 31 -23.32 5.28 12.13
CA GLY A 31 -23.28 6.70 12.50
C GLY A 31 -21.90 7.37 12.49
N GLY A 32 -21.75 8.39 11.63
CA GLY A 32 -20.85 9.53 11.87
C GLY A 32 -19.39 9.42 11.42
N SER A 33 -19.06 9.96 10.24
CA SER A 33 -17.72 10.43 9.87
C SER A 33 -16.53 9.45 10.05
N ALA A 34 -16.70 8.19 9.64
CA ALA A 34 -15.57 7.30 9.48
C ALA A 34 -14.72 7.70 8.26
N ALA A 35 -13.42 7.94 8.46
CA ALA A 35 -12.46 7.73 7.38
C ALA A 35 -12.65 6.29 6.89
N ARG A 36 -12.92 6.10 5.59
CA ARG A 36 -13.28 4.79 5.01
C ARG A 36 -12.14 3.80 5.20
N TYR A 37 -12.20 3.02 6.28
CA TYR A 37 -11.18 2.03 6.58
C TYR A 37 -11.30 0.89 5.56
N PHE A 38 -10.20 0.61 4.87
CA PHE A 38 -10.19 -0.41 3.83
C PHE A 38 -10.28 -1.82 4.44
N ASP A 39 -11.35 -2.55 4.11
CA ASP A 39 -11.57 -3.91 4.64
C ASP A 39 -10.73 -4.95 3.88
N TYR A 40 -9.54 -5.22 4.41
CA TYR A 40 -8.64 -6.26 3.92
C TYR A 40 -9.24 -7.67 3.96
N ALA A 41 -10.20 -7.98 4.84
CA ALA A 41 -10.82 -9.29 4.88
C ALA A 41 -11.78 -9.49 3.69
N SER A 42 -12.63 -8.49 3.41
CA SER A 42 -13.43 -8.47 2.16
C SER A 42 -12.54 -8.51 0.92
N ALA A 43 -11.45 -7.74 0.89
CA ALA A 43 -10.54 -7.70 -0.25
C ALA A 43 -9.86 -9.06 -0.51
N LEU A 44 -9.43 -9.76 0.55
CA LEU A 44 -8.85 -11.10 0.46
C LEU A 44 -9.87 -12.12 -0.07
N ALA A 45 -11.10 -12.08 0.44
CA ALA A 45 -12.19 -12.95 -0.01
C ALA A 45 -12.53 -12.70 -1.48
N LEU A 46 -12.67 -11.44 -1.90
CA LEU A 46 -12.94 -11.06 -3.30
C LEU A 46 -11.81 -11.51 -4.24
N ARG A 47 -10.55 -11.32 -3.86
CA ARG A 47 -9.39 -11.80 -4.66
C ARG A 47 -9.43 -13.31 -4.85
N ASN A 48 -9.66 -14.06 -3.77
CA ASN A 48 -9.67 -15.52 -3.81
C ASN A 48 -10.86 -16.06 -4.62
N LEU A 49 -12.04 -15.42 -4.50
CA LEU A 49 -13.21 -15.70 -5.31
C LEU A 49 -12.94 -15.43 -6.80
N ALA A 50 -12.39 -14.25 -7.13
CA ALA A 50 -12.12 -13.88 -8.51
C ALA A 50 -11.03 -14.77 -9.16
N ALA A 51 -10.08 -15.28 -8.38
CA ALA A 51 -9.12 -16.29 -8.81
C ALA A 51 -9.79 -17.66 -9.06
N HIS A 52 -10.75 -18.06 -8.22
CA HIS A 52 -11.51 -19.31 -8.40
C HIS A 52 -12.36 -19.29 -9.67
N TYR A 53 -13.04 -18.17 -9.95
CA TYR A 53 -13.84 -17.99 -11.18
C TYR A 53 -13.01 -17.65 -12.44
N GLY A 54 -11.69 -17.81 -12.40
CA GLY A 54 -10.82 -17.70 -13.58
C GLY A 54 -10.73 -16.31 -14.21
N THR A 55 -11.05 -15.25 -13.46
CA THR A 55 -10.93 -13.88 -13.97
C THR A 55 -9.47 -13.54 -14.29
N ALA A 56 -9.24 -12.69 -15.29
CA ALA A 56 -7.90 -12.23 -15.67
C ALA A 56 -7.28 -11.22 -14.68
N MET A 57 -7.70 -11.26 -13.41
CA MET A 57 -7.19 -10.41 -12.34
C MET A 57 -5.71 -10.72 -12.07
N PRO A 58 -4.84 -9.72 -11.94
CA PRO A 58 -3.43 -9.97 -11.71
C PRO A 58 -3.15 -10.48 -10.31
N ARG A 59 -1.96 -11.08 -10.18
CA ARG A 59 -1.46 -11.66 -8.94
C ARG A 59 -0.87 -10.55 -8.06
N TYR A 60 -1.66 -10.06 -7.11
CA TYR A 60 -1.26 -9.03 -6.14
C TYR A 60 -1.39 -9.49 -4.69
N LEU A 61 -0.53 -8.95 -3.82
CA LEU A 61 -0.56 -9.07 -2.37
C LEU A 61 -1.33 -7.90 -1.75
N LEU A 62 -1.96 -8.15 -0.61
CA LEU A 62 -2.58 -7.12 0.23
C LEU A 62 -1.59 -6.62 1.28
N ALA A 63 -1.82 -5.43 1.83
CA ALA A 63 -0.92 -4.82 2.81
C ALA A 63 -0.62 -5.73 4.04
N PRO A 64 -1.57 -6.51 4.60
CA PRO A 64 -1.26 -7.46 5.68
C PRO A 64 -0.31 -8.59 5.26
N GLU A 65 -0.44 -9.13 4.04
CA GLU A 65 0.48 -10.16 3.52
C GLU A 65 1.88 -9.58 3.33
N VAL A 66 1.99 -8.33 2.83
CA VAL A 66 3.27 -7.65 2.66
C VAL A 66 3.89 -7.30 4.02
N ALA A 67 3.10 -6.84 5.00
CA ALA A 67 3.58 -6.56 6.35
C ALA A 67 4.22 -7.80 7.00
N LEU A 68 3.54 -8.95 6.94
CA LEU A 68 4.07 -10.22 7.45
C LEU A 68 5.30 -10.73 6.68
N LEU A 69 5.32 -10.56 5.35
CA LEU A 69 6.48 -10.89 4.51
C LEU A 69 7.72 -10.06 4.87
N LEU A 70 7.51 -8.78 5.19
CA LEU A 70 8.58 -7.86 5.60
C LEU A 70 9.06 -8.13 7.02
N ASP A 71 8.16 -8.49 7.93
CA ASP A 71 8.49 -8.82 9.33
C ASP A 71 9.42 -10.05 9.42
N ALA A 72 9.18 -11.06 8.60
CA ALA A 72 10.02 -12.25 8.50
C ALA A 72 11.43 -11.99 7.92
N GLU A 73 11.63 -10.88 7.17
CA GLU A 73 12.95 -10.53 6.60
C GLU A 73 13.78 -9.70 7.58
N ARG A 74 14.72 -10.38 8.25
CA ARG A 74 15.59 -9.80 9.28
C ARG A 74 16.77 -8.99 8.71
N ASP A 75 17.18 -9.27 7.48
CA ASP A 75 18.25 -8.53 6.82
C ASP A 75 17.73 -7.17 6.34
N GLN A 76 18.22 -6.09 6.95
CA GLN A 76 17.76 -4.73 6.68
C GLN A 76 17.92 -4.31 5.21
N ARG A 77 18.98 -4.79 4.52
CA ARG A 77 19.24 -4.45 3.11
C ARG A 77 18.25 -5.16 2.18
N LYS A 78 17.96 -6.43 2.47
CA LYS A 78 16.93 -7.21 1.73
C LYS A 78 15.54 -6.67 1.98
N ARG A 79 15.22 -6.40 3.26
CA ARG A 79 13.94 -5.83 3.68
C ARG A 79 13.69 -4.50 2.98
N LEU A 80 14.65 -3.57 3.03
CA LEU A 80 14.53 -2.26 2.38
C LEU A 80 14.36 -2.37 0.85
N LEU A 81 14.97 -3.36 0.18
CA LEU A 81 14.73 -3.62 -1.24
C LEU A 81 13.26 -4.00 -1.50
N ILE A 82 12.72 -4.92 -0.70
CA ILE A 82 11.33 -5.38 -0.82
C ILE A 82 10.36 -4.25 -0.49
N GLU A 83 10.62 -3.47 0.57
CA GLU A 83 9.84 -2.29 0.92
C GLU A 83 9.86 -1.23 -0.19
N THR A 84 10.99 -1.06 -0.88
CA THR A 84 11.10 -0.13 -2.02
C THR A 84 10.25 -0.59 -3.20
N PHE A 85 10.21 -1.90 -3.51
CA PHE A 85 9.29 -2.42 -4.53
C PHE A 85 7.81 -2.21 -4.15
N TRP A 86 7.46 -2.42 -2.88
CA TRP A 86 6.10 -2.20 -2.36
C TRP A 86 5.69 -0.72 -2.41
N ASN A 87 6.54 0.18 -1.93
CA ASN A 87 6.21 1.61 -1.79
C ASN A 87 6.31 2.42 -3.10
N THR A 88 6.97 1.90 -4.14
CA THR A 88 7.17 2.65 -5.40
C THR A 88 6.55 2.00 -6.64
N GLY A 89 6.17 0.72 -6.56
CA GLY A 89 5.80 -0.08 -7.72
C GLY A 89 6.88 -0.16 -8.82
N GLY A 90 8.13 0.16 -8.49
CA GLY A 90 9.22 0.25 -9.46
C GLY A 90 9.52 -1.08 -10.16
N ARG A 91 9.94 -1.01 -11.43
CA ARG A 91 10.47 -2.18 -12.16
C ARG A 91 11.88 -2.49 -11.65
N LEU A 92 12.32 -3.74 -11.76
CA LEU A 92 13.66 -4.18 -11.34
C LEU A 92 14.79 -3.24 -11.84
N ASN A 93 14.74 -2.88 -13.13
CA ASN A 93 15.75 -2.05 -13.79
C ASN A 93 15.62 -0.54 -13.46
N GLU A 94 14.56 -0.14 -12.75
CA GLU A 94 14.37 1.22 -12.23
C GLU A 94 14.84 1.30 -10.77
N VAL A 95 14.64 0.22 -9.99
CA VAL A 95 14.91 0.13 -8.55
C VAL A 95 16.37 -0.23 -8.23
N LEU A 96 16.97 -1.22 -8.90
CA LEU A 96 18.35 -1.63 -8.61
C LEU A 96 19.39 -0.51 -8.80
N PRO A 97 19.30 0.36 -9.82
CA PRO A 97 20.26 1.44 -9.99
C PRO A 97 20.01 2.66 -9.08
N LEU A 98 19.03 2.62 -8.16
CA LEU A 98 18.75 3.76 -7.28
C LEU A 98 19.92 4.05 -6.35
N THR A 99 20.20 5.34 -6.25
CA THR A 99 21.20 5.97 -5.39
C THR A 99 20.49 6.83 -4.34
N PRO A 100 21.19 7.34 -3.31
CA PRO A 100 20.58 8.27 -2.35
C PRO A 100 20.03 9.55 -3.01
N GLU A 101 20.56 9.96 -4.16
CA GLU A 101 20.14 11.18 -4.88
C GLU A 101 18.78 11.03 -5.58
N ASP A 102 18.36 9.78 -5.85
CA ASP A 102 17.04 9.50 -6.43
C ASP A 102 15.90 9.69 -5.41
N PHE A 103 16.19 10.01 -4.14
CA PHE A 103 15.21 10.15 -3.05
C PHE A 103 15.19 11.57 -2.46
N ALA A 104 14.09 12.29 -2.67
CA ALA A 104 13.81 13.55 -1.99
C ALA A 104 13.11 13.27 -0.65
N LEU A 105 13.88 13.17 0.43
CA LEU A 105 13.39 12.91 1.79
C LEU A 105 13.36 14.16 2.68
N ASP A 106 14.31 15.06 2.45
CA ASP A 106 14.59 16.25 3.27
C ASP A 106 14.70 17.48 2.34
N GLY A 107 14.26 18.64 2.85
CA GLY A 107 14.25 19.90 2.11
C GLY A 107 15.62 20.57 2.04
N PRO A 108 15.75 21.70 1.31
CA PRO A 108 17.01 22.46 1.22
C PRO A 108 17.51 23.00 2.57
N ASP A 109 16.64 23.09 3.57
CA ASP A 109 16.91 23.48 4.96
C ASP A 109 17.26 22.28 5.87
N GLY A 110 17.35 21.06 5.31
CA GLY A 110 17.63 19.83 6.04
C GLY A 110 16.45 19.29 6.87
N ARG A 111 15.24 19.86 6.75
CA ARG A 111 14.05 19.37 7.46
C ARG A 111 13.33 18.30 6.63
N ALA A 112 12.72 17.33 7.31
CA ALA A 112 11.93 16.31 6.63
C ALA A 112 10.81 16.92 5.78
N LEU A 113 10.71 16.51 4.52
CA LEU A 113 9.64 16.95 3.62
C LEU A 113 8.29 16.43 4.11
N GLY A 114 7.25 17.27 4.03
CA GLY A 114 5.86 16.84 4.29
C GLY A 114 5.31 15.88 3.23
N ALA A 115 5.92 15.84 2.05
CA ALA A 115 5.61 14.92 0.96
C ALA A 115 6.91 14.42 0.29
N PRO A 116 7.61 13.44 0.90
CA PRO A 116 8.81 12.86 0.32
C PRO A 116 8.49 12.04 -0.93
N PHE A 117 9.42 11.92 -1.87
CA PHE A 117 9.23 11.17 -3.11
C PHE A 117 10.52 10.52 -3.61
N ALA A 118 10.38 9.46 -4.40
CA ALA A 118 11.47 8.84 -5.17
C ALA A 118 11.33 9.16 -6.66
N VAL A 119 12.43 9.40 -7.36
CA VAL A 119 12.46 9.62 -8.81
C VAL A 119 12.91 8.34 -9.50
N LEU A 120 12.04 7.77 -10.34
CA LEU A 120 12.31 6.52 -11.05
C LEU A 120 12.67 6.78 -12.52
N HIS A 121 13.96 6.61 -12.83
CA HIS A 121 14.50 6.64 -14.19
C HIS A 121 14.42 5.25 -14.82
N THR A 122 14.01 5.18 -16.07
CA THR A 122 14.07 3.99 -16.91
C THR A 122 15.51 3.61 -17.25
N LEU A 123 15.73 2.33 -17.58
CA LEU A 123 17.05 1.83 -17.99
C LEU A 123 17.62 2.59 -19.20
N LYS A 124 16.76 3.08 -20.10
CA LYS A 124 17.19 3.84 -21.28
C LYS A 124 17.68 5.23 -20.88
N GLN A 125 16.89 5.99 -20.10
CA GLN A 125 17.30 7.30 -19.56
C GLN A 125 18.64 7.21 -18.84
N ARG A 126 18.84 6.24 -17.93
CA ARG A 126 20.13 6.08 -17.23
C ARG A 126 21.29 5.80 -18.19
N ARG A 127 21.10 4.96 -19.22
CA ARG A 127 22.13 4.71 -20.26
C ARG A 127 22.45 5.95 -21.09
N ASP A 128 21.45 6.75 -21.44
CA ASP A 128 21.63 8.00 -22.20
C ASP A 128 22.35 9.05 -21.34
N GLU A 129 21.97 9.21 -20.07
CA GLU A 129 22.65 10.06 -19.08
C GLU A 129 24.11 9.64 -18.87
N ASP A 130 24.38 8.34 -18.70
CA ASP A 130 25.74 7.85 -18.47
C ASP A 130 26.62 7.98 -19.72
N ARG A 131 26.06 7.77 -20.93
CA ARG A 131 26.75 8.07 -22.19
C ARG A 131 27.09 9.56 -22.30
N GLN A 132 26.17 10.44 -21.89
CA GLN A 132 26.40 11.89 -21.89
C GLN A 132 27.48 12.30 -20.88
N LYS A 133 27.46 11.74 -19.65
CA LYS A 133 28.50 11.95 -18.62
C LYS A 133 29.88 11.50 -19.11
N GLN A 134 29.99 10.30 -19.68
CA GLN A 134 31.25 9.75 -20.20
C GLN A 134 31.86 10.57 -21.34
N ARG A 135 31.02 11.15 -22.21
CA ARG A 135 31.48 11.98 -23.34
C ARG A 135 31.86 13.42 -22.95
N GLY A 136 31.46 13.87 -21.75
CA GLY A 136 31.79 15.20 -21.23
C GLY A 136 31.12 16.36 -21.99
N ARG A 137 31.66 17.57 -21.82
CA ARG A 137 31.14 18.78 -22.47
C ARG A 137 31.51 18.82 -23.96
N GLY A 138 30.50 18.84 -24.83
CA GLY A 138 30.64 19.00 -26.27
C GLY A 138 29.28 19.28 -26.95
N ARG A 139 29.28 19.47 -28.27
CA ARG A 139 28.03 19.64 -29.03
C ARG A 139 27.21 18.33 -29.00
N PRO A 140 25.92 18.34 -28.59
CA PRO A 140 25.08 17.14 -28.59
C PRO A 140 24.98 16.51 -29.98
N THR A 141 25.17 15.19 -30.08
CA THR A 141 24.97 14.47 -31.35
C THR A 141 23.49 14.37 -31.70
N ARG A 142 23.19 13.89 -32.92
CA ARG A 142 21.81 13.54 -33.31
C ARG A 142 21.18 12.52 -32.35
N GLU A 143 21.97 11.59 -31.82
CA GLU A 143 21.53 10.60 -30.84
C GLU A 143 21.23 11.23 -29.47
N ASP A 144 22.09 12.14 -28.99
CA ASP A 144 21.83 12.85 -27.73
C ASP A 144 20.58 13.75 -27.85
N GLN A 145 20.39 14.41 -29.00
CA GLN A 145 19.19 15.19 -29.31
C GLN A 145 17.92 14.33 -29.49
N ALA A 146 18.07 13.05 -29.83
CA ALA A 146 16.95 12.10 -29.86
C ALA A 146 16.62 11.60 -28.46
N ALA A 147 17.64 11.29 -27.65
CA ALA A 147 17.50 10.90 -26.25
C ALA A 147 16.86 12.01 -25.41
N LEU A 148 17.26 13.27 -25.60
CA LEU A 148 16.63 14.43 -24.95
C LEU A 148 15.14 14.55 -25.31
N ARG A 149 14.80 14.48 -26.60
CA ARG A 149 13.39 14.49 -27.05
C ARG A 149 12.57 13.31 -26.53
N GLU A 150 13.20 12.15 -26.35
CA GLU A 150 12.52 10.98 -25.76
C GLU A 150 12.38 11.09 -24.24
N ALA A 151 13.33 11.71 -23.54
CA ALA A 151 13.22 12.05 -22.13
C ALA A 151 12.17 13.15 -21.88
N GLU A 152 12.00 14.11 -22.79
CA GLU A 152 10.89 15.07 -22.78
C GLU A 152 9.54 14.36 -23.01
N ALA A 153 9.46 13.43 -23.96
CA ALA A 153 8.25 12.68 -24.27
C ALA A 153 7.88 11.62 -23.22
N ASN A 154 8.84 11.17 -22.42
CA ASN A 154 8.68 10.20 -21.34
C ASN A 154 9.63 10.57 -20.19
N PRO A 155 9.25 11.55 -19.34
CA PRO A 155 10.12 12.04 -18.26
C PRO A 155 10.30 10.99 -17.15
N PRO A 156 11.38 11.10 -16.33
CA PRO A 156 11.48 10.37 -15.08
C PRO A 156 10.26 10.68 -14.20
N ARG A 157 9.70 9.65 -13.55
CA ARG A 157 8.48 9.81 -12.76
C ARG A 157 8.80 9.95 -11.27
N ALA A 158 8.20 10.94 -10.62
CA ALA A 158 8.19 11.03 -9.16
C ALA A 158 7.09 10.13 -8.59
N VAL A 159 7.44 9.32 -7.59
CA VAL A 159 6.49 8.49 -6.83
C VAL A 159 6.51 8.95 -5.38
N PRO A 160 5.40 9.50 -4.85
CA PRO A 160 5.30 9.90 -3.44
C PRO A 160 5.49 8.71 -2.50
N LEU A 161 6.24 8.91 -1.42
CA LEU A 161 6.51 7.90 -0.40
C LEU A 161 5.56 8.10 0.77
N THR A 162 4.39 7.46 0.71
CA THR A 162 3.30 7.71 1.66
C THR A 162 3.38 6.93 2.97
N ASP A 163 4.22 5.89 3.06
CA ASP A 163 4.47 5.14 4.31
C ASP A 163 5.57 5.83 5.15
N PRO A 164 5.25 6.43 6.31
CA PRO A 164 6.24 7.08 7.16
C PRO A 164 7.24 6.09 7.78
N GLY A 165 6.85 4.83 7.96
CA GLY A 165 7.71 3.77 8.46
C GLY A 165 8.80 3.40 7.46
N TYR A 166 8.45 3.28 6.18
CA TYR A 166 9.43 3.09 5.10
C TYR A 166 10.38 4.29 4.98
N VAL A 167 9.85 5.52 4.93
CA VAL A 167 10.66 6.76 4.86
C VAL A 167 11.64 6.85 6.04
N ARG A 168 11.21 6.49 7.25
CA ARG A 168 12.08 6.44 8.43
C ARG A 168 13.20 5.40 8.28
N ARG A 169 12.86 4.14 7.95
CA ARG A 169 13.86 3.06 7.76
C ARG A 169 14.84 3.36 6.64
N LEU A 170 14.37 3.97 5.54
CA LEU A 170 15.23 4.44 4.46
C LEU A 170 16.23 5.50 4.93
N ARG A 171 15.77 6.53 5.66
CA ARG A 171 16.66 7.57 6.21
C ARG A 171 17.68 6.97 7.19
N GLU A 172 17.25 6.08 8.09
CA GLU A 172 18.12 5.36 9.03
C GLU A 172 19.19 4.52 8.31
N TYR A 173 18.80 3.77 7.27
CA TYR A 173 19.70 2.94 6.48
C TYR A 173 20.74 3.77 5.71
N LEU A 174 20.31 4.84 5.03
CA LEU A 174 21.20 5.75 4.30
C LEU A 174 22.23 6.43 5.22
N ALA A 175 21.79 6.88 6.40
CA ALA A 175 22.67 7.47 7.41
C ALA A 175 23.69 6.47 7.99
N THR A 176 23.32 5.19 8.06
CA THR A 176 24.17 4.10 8.58
C THR A 176 25.22 3.67 7.57
N VAL A 177 24.83 3.41 6.31
CA VAL A 177 25.73 2.84 5.29
C VAL A 177 26.72 3.87 4.72
N ARG A 178 26.37 5.17 4.74
CA ARG A 178 27.25 6.27 4.28
C ARG A 178 27.83 6.07 2.87
N LEU A 179 26.93 5.75 1.94
CA LEU A 179 27.23 5.58 0.51
C LEU A 179 27.89 6.82 -0.09
N LYS A 180 28.80 6.62 -1.04
CA LYS A 180 29.42 7.70 -1.82
C LYS A 180 28.42 8.30 -2.81
N LYS A 181 28.75 9.50 -3.32
CA LYS A 181 27.96 10.17 -4.35
C LYS A 181 27.81 9.27 -5.59
N GLY A 182 26.58 9.01 -6.01
CA GLY A 182 26.27 8.14 -7.16
C GLY A 182 26.43 6.63 -6.91
N GLU A 183 26.71 6.19 -5.68
CA GLU A 183 26.78 4.78 -5.32
C GLU A 183 25.36 4.18 -5.18
N ARG A 184 25.17 2.95 -5.66
CA ARG A 184 23.88 2.26 -5.62
C ARG A 184 23.55 1.81 -4.20
N ILE A 185 22.30 1.97 -3.76
CA ILE A 185 21.82 1.46 -2.47
C ILE A 185 21.89 -0.08 -2.44
N TRP A 186 21.64 -0.71 -3.59
CA TRP A 186 21.77 -2.15 -3.77
C TRP A 186 22.80 -2.47 -4.84
N ASP A 187 24.06 -2.61 -4.40
CA ASP A 187 25.10 -3.32 -5.15
C ASP A 187 24.71 -4.79 -5.46
N ILE A 188 23.96 -4.97 -6.55
CA ILE A 188 23.43 -6.23 -7.06
C ILE A 188 23.38 -6.15 -8.58
N ASP A 189 24.24 -6.90 -9.28
CA ASP A 189 24.24 -6.94 -10.75
C ASP A 189 23.31 -8.01 -11.34
N SER A 190 22.93 -9.03 -10.56
CA SER A 190 22.10 -10.14 -11.04
C SER A 190 20.61 -10.02 -10.63
N PRO A 191 19.67 -10.04 -11.61
CA PRO A 191 18.23 -10.21 -11.35
C PRO A 191 17.88 -11.43 -10.50
N ASP A 192 18.65 -12.51 -10.59
CA ASP A 192 18.37 -13.75 -9.87
C ASP A 192 18.72 -13.67 -8.38
N THR A 193 19.63 -12.75 -7.98
CA THR A 193 19.85 -12.42 -6.56
C THR A 193 18.58 -11.86 -5.95
N VAL A 194 17.91 -10.90 -6.61
CA VAL A 194 16.64 -10.32 -6.14
C VAL A 194 15.53 -11.37 -6.06
N ARG A 195 15.41 -12.23 -7.09
CA ARG A 195 14.47 -13.37 -7.07
C ARG A 195 14.76 -14.32 -5.92
N THR A 196 16.03 -14.55 -5.60
CA THR A 196 16.46 -15.43 -4.51
C THR A 196 16.15 -14.81 -3.15
N TRP A 197 16.38 -13.50 -2.96
CA TRP A 197 16.00 -12.79 -1.74
C TRP A 197 14.48 -12.82 -1.50
N ILE A 198 13.67 -12.55 -2.53
CA ILE A 198 12.20 -12.66 -2.42
C ILE A 198 11.78 -14.09 -2.03
N ARG A 199 12.38 -15.13 -2.64
CA ARG A 199 12.12 -16.53 -2.26
C ARG A 199 12.58 -16.84 -0.82
N GLN A 200 13.65 -16.22 -0.33
CA GLN A 200 14.13 -16.39 1.05
C GLN A 200 13.15 -15.77 2.04
N ALA A 201 12.71 -14.52 1.82
CA ALA A 201 11.72 -13.85 2.65
C ALA A 201 10.39 -14.62 2.70
N VAL A 202 9.90 -15.10 1.54
CA VAL A 202 8.67 -15.93 1.49
C VAL A 202 8.85 -17.21 2.30
N LYS A 203 9.97 -17.92 2.15
CA LYS A 203 10.26 -19.14 2.94
C LYS A 203 10.46 -18.87 4.43
N ALA A 204 10.88 -17.66 4.82
CA ALA A 204 10.94 -17.27 6.22
C ALA A 204 9.51 -17.09 6.78
N ALA A 205 8.69 -16.26 6.13
CA ALA A 205 7.30 -16.05 6.51
C ALA A 205 6.48 -17.36 6.53
N GLU A 206 6.71 -18.28 5.60
CA GLU A 206 6.06 -19.61 5.59
C GLU A 206 6.42 -20.48 6.82
N ARG A 207 7.64 -20.35 7.37
CA ARG A 207 8.04 -21.04 8.62
C ARG A 207 7.38 -20.42 9.84
N ASP A 208 7.12 -19.11 9.78
CA ASP A 208 6.40 -18.35 10.81
C ASP A 208 4.85 -18.51 10.66
N GLY A 209 4.39 -19.42 9.78
CA GLY A 209 2.98 -19.79 9.61
C GLY A 209 2.20 -18.99 8.57
N VAL A 210 2.83 -18.03 7.87
CA VAL A 210 2.16 -17.15 6.91
C VAL A 210 1.81 -17.88 5.63
N THR A 211 0.51 -17.87 5.25
CA THR A 211 0.02 -18.52 4.04
C THR A 211 -0.30 -17.50 2.94
N PHE A 212 0.53 -17.44 1.90
CA PHE A 212 0.27 -16.64 0.70
C PHE A 212 -0.60 -17.40 -0.31
N SER A 213 -1.74 -16.82 -0.69
CA SER A 213 -2.60 -17.33 -1.79
C SER A 213 -1.98 -17.11 -3.18
N ILE A 214 -1.06 -16.14 -3.29
CA ILE A 214 -0.40 -15.78 -4.54
C ILE A 214 1.00 -16.40 -4.62
N ARG A 215 1.22 -17.25 -5.64
CA ARG A 215 2.51 -17.90 -5.90
C ARG A 215 2.79 -17.94 -7.42
N PRO A 216 4.05 -17.78 -7.87
CA PRO A 216 5.19 -17.26 -7.11
C PRO A 216 5.05 -15.75 -6.85
N ILE A 217 5.64 -15.26 -5.75
CA ILE A 217 5.81 -13.83 -5.49
C ILE A 217 7.08 -13.35 -6.22
N THR A 218 6.98 -12.23 -6.91
CA THR A 218 8.04 -11.67 -7.78
C THR A 218 8.06 -10.14 -7.70
N THR A 219 9.07 -9.49 -8.30
CA THR A 219 9.10 -8.03 -8.44
C THR A 219 7.88 -7.47 -9.21
N LYS A 220 7.35 -8.21 -10.19
CA LYS A 220 6.09 -7.85 -10.86
C LYS A 220 4.91 -7.91 -9.89
N THR A 221 4.87 -8.92 -9.01
CA THR A 221 3.82 -9.05 -7.98
C THR A 221 3.76 -7.78 -7.13
N PHE A 222 4.88 -7.30 -6.58
CA PHE A 222 4.89 -6.05 -5.79
C PHE A 222 4.39 -4.84 -6.59
N ARG A 223 4.78 -4.73 -7.87
CA ARG A 223 4.31 -3.67 -8.76
C ARG A 223 2.80 -3.73 -9.05
N ASP A 224 2.26 -4.91 -9.31
CA ASP A 224 0.82 -5.12 -9.46
C ASP A 224 0.08 -4.80 -8.14
N SER A 225 0.73 -5.09 -7.00
CA SER A 225 0.20 -4.86 -5.65
C SER A 225 0.18 -3.40 -5.24
N PHE A 226 1.24 -2.64 -5.52
CA PHE A 226 1.28 -1.19 -5.34
C PHE A 226 0.13 -0.52 -6.09
N ALA A 227 -0.03 -0.85 -7.38
CA ALA A 227 -1.09 -0.25 -8.18
C ALA A 227 -2.50 -0.70 -7.75
N MET A 228 -2.67 -1.95 -7.33
CA MET A 228 -3.94 -2.40 -6.74
C MET A 228 -4.24 -1.67 -5.42
N HIS A 229 -3.23 -1.47 -4.57
CA HIS A 229 -3.38 -0.78 -3.30
C HIS A 229 -3.83 0.67 -3.50
N LEU A 230 -3.25 1.40 -4.47
CA LEU A 230 -3.71 2.74 -4.84
C LEU A 230 -5.18 2.74 -5.31
N VAL A 231 -5.57 1.77 -6.14
CA VAL A 231 -6.93 1.62 -6.66
C VAL A 231 -7.95 1.32 -5.56
N GLN A 232 -7.59 0.43 -4.63
CA GLN A 232 -8.36 0.09 -3.43
C GLN A 232 -8.61 1.30 -2.51
N HIS A 233 -7.67 2.26 -2.51
CA HIS A 233 -7.79 3.54 -1.78
C HIS A 233 -8.38 4.67 -2.65
N GLY A 234 -9.02 4.34 -3.78
CA GLY A 234 -9.76 5.29 -4.61
C GLY A 234 -8.92 6.27 -5.43
N VAL A 235 -7.61 6.03 -5.58
CA VAL A 235 -6.74 6.89 -6.38
C VAL A 235 -7.18 6.86 -7.86
N PRO A 236 -7.35 8.01 -8.54
CA PRO A 236 -7.85 8.03 -9.92
C PRO A 236 -6.91 7.30 -10.91
N LYS A 237 -7.50 6.54 -11.85
CA LYS A 237 -6.79 5.75 -12.89
C LYS A 237 -5.62 6.51 -13.55
N LYS A 238 -5.83 7.77 -13.93
CA LYS A 238 -4.80 8.62 -14.59
C LYS A 238 -3.59 8.91 -13.68
N VAL A 239 -3.81 9.06 -12.38
CA VAL A 239 -2.74 9.27 -11.38
C VAL A 239 -1.91 7.99 -11.24
N ILE A 240 -2.56 6.82 -11.16
CA ILE A 240 -1.87 5.52 -11.12
C ILE A 240 -1.08 5.27 -12.41
N GLN A 241 -1.63 5.59 -13.58
CA GLN A 241 -0.92 5.46 -14.87
C GLN A 241 0.37 6.30 -14.89
N SER A 242 0.32 7.53 -14.35
CA SER A 242 1.49 8.40 -14.20
C SER A 242 2.52 7.80 -13.23
N MET A 243 2.11 7.41 -12.01
CA MET A 243 2.98 6.79 -11.01
C MET A 243 3.59 5.45 -11.47
N MET A 244 2.92 4.73 -12.38
CA MET A 244 3.42 3.48 -12.95
C MET A 244 4.33 3.69 -14.15
N GLY A 245 4.22 4.79 -14.89
CA GLY A 245 4.90 4.96 -16.19
C GLY A 245 4.43 3.89 -17.18
N HIS A 246 3.12 3.86 -17.44
CA HIS A 246 2.50 3.08 -18.52
C HIS A 246 2.20 4.00 -19.70
N LYS A 247 2.70 3.64 -20.89
CA LYS A 247 2.38 4.37 -22.14
C LYS A 247 1.05 3.92 -22.75
N ASP A 248 0.65 2.67 -22.50
CA ASP A 248 -0.57 2.06 -23.06
C ASP A 248 -1.64 1.78 -22.00
N GLU A 249 -2.90 2.07 -22.33
CA GLU A 249 -4.04 1.88 -21.43
C GLU A 249 -4.37 0.40 -21.15
N LYS A 250 -4.06 -0.54 -22.06
CA LYS A 250 -4.43 -1.96 -21.94
C LYS A 250 -3.96 -2.62 -20.64
N SER A 251 -2.81 -2.23 -20.10
CA SER A 251 -2.34 -2.71 -18.79
C SER A 251 -3.12 -2.15 -17.58
N THR A 252 -4.20 -1.42 -17.84
CA THR A 252 -4.97 -0.62 -16.86
C THR A 252 -6.46 -0.96 -16.83
N GLU A 253 -6.93 -1.90 -17.65
CA GLU A 253 -8.37 -2.20 -17.80
C GLU A 253 -8.94 -2.97 -16.59
N TRP A 254 -8.16 -3.92 -16.05
CA TRP A 254 -8.52 -4.74 -14.90
C TRP A 254 -8.73 -3.95 -13.60
N TYR A 255 -8.03 -2.81 -13.41
CA TYR A 255 -8.22 -1.97 -12.22
C TYR A 255 -9.66 -1.48 -12.13
N THR A 256 -10.27 -1.11 -13.27
CA THR A 256 -11.66 -0.66 -13.37
C THR A 256 -12.63 -1.76 -12.95
N GLN A 257 -12.35 -3.03 -13.28
CA GLN A 257 -13.18 -4.17 -12.87
C GLN A 257 -13.12 -4.40 -11.36
N VAL A 258 -11.94 -4.29 -10.75
CA VAL A 258 -11.83 -4.37 -9.28
C VAL A 258 -12.53 -3.19 -8.61
N MET A 259 -12.34 -1.95 -9.11
CA MET A 259 -13.09 -0.80 -8.60
C MET A 259 -14.60 -1.02 -8.72
N ALA A 260 -15.11 -1.56 -9.83
CA ALA A 260 -16.55 -1.79 -9.98
C ALA A 260 -17.10 -2.71 -8.88
N LEU A 261 -16.39 -3.79 -8.55
CA LEU A 261 -16.78 -4.71 -7.47
C LEU A 261 -16.68 -4.08 -6.08
N ASP A 262 -15.58 -3.37 -5.81
CA ASP A 262 -15.25 -2.81 -4.50
C ASP A 262 -16.05 -1.52 -4.20
N VAL A 263 -16.11 -0.58 -5.15
CA VAL A 263 -16.87 0.68 -5.04
C VAL A 263 -18.36 0.43 -4.89
N THR A 264 -18.95 -0.54 -5.61
CA THR A 264 -20.38 -0.88 -5.45
C THR A 264 -20.68 -1.34 -4.03
N ARG A 265 -19.77 -2.12 -3.41
CA ARG A 265 -19.87 -2.57 -2.02
C ARG A 265 -19.61 -1.44 -1.02
N GLN A 266 -18.53 -0.66 -1.20
CA GLN A 266 -18.12 0.42 -0.29
C GLN A 266 -19.05 1.63 -0.29
N LEU A 267 -19.68 1.95 -1.44
CA LEU A 267 -20.74 2.96 -1.51
C LEU A 267 -22.11 2.42 -1.05
N GLY A 268 -22.21 1.12 -0.75
CA GLY A 268 -23.46 0.50 -0.34
C GLY A 268 -24.56 0.61 -1.40
N VAL A 269 -24.19 0.53 -2.69
CA VAL A 269 -25.14 0.68 -3.81
C VAL A 269 -26.16 -0.45 -3.75
N ARG A 270 -27.37 -0.10 -3.33
CA ARG A 270 -28.53 -1.01 -3.34
C ARG A 270 -29.40 -0.67 -4.54
N PHE A 271 -29.64 -1.68 -5.38
CA PHE A 271 -30.62 -1.59 -6.48
C PHE A 271 -32.05 -1.90 -6.01
N SER A 272 -32.25 -2.14 -4.71
CA SER A 272 -33.53 -2.39 -4.07
C SER A 272 -33.72 -1.48 -2.85
N MET A 273 -34.97 -1.10 -2.60
CA MET A 273 -35.45 -0.39 -1.42
C MET A 273 -36.72 -1.10 -0.93
N ALA A 274 -37.12 -0.90 0.33
CA ALA A 274 -38.34 -1.52 0.83
C ALA A 274 -39.58 -0.94 0.10
N PRO A 275 -40.58 -1.75 -0.30
CA PRO A 275 -41.80 -1.25 -0.93
C PRO A 275 -42.53 -0.18 -0.11
N GLU A 276 -42.43 -0.25 1.22
CA GLU A 276 -42.99 0.69 2.17
C GLU A 276 -42.26 2.05 2.14
N GLU A 277 -40.92 2.04 2.05
CA GLU A 277 -40.10 3.24 1.88
C GLU A 277 -40.35 3.88 0.49
N ALA A 278 -40.47 3.06 -0.56
CA ALA A 278 -40.80 3.52 -1.90
C ALA A 278 -42.19 4.17 -1.96
N ARG A 279 -43.20 3.58 -1.29
CA ARG A 279 -44.54 4.15 -1.16
C ARG A 279 -44.50 5.47 -0.38
N ALA A 280 -43.80 5.56 0.74
CA ALA A 280 -43.68 6.80 1.49
C ALA A 280 -43.03 7.95 0.69
N LEU A 281 -42.14 7.64 -0.26
CA LEU A 281 -41.48 8.61 -1.14
C LEU A 281 -42.28 9.02 -2.38
N VAL A 282 -43.15 8.14 -2.89
CA VAL A 282 -43.85 8.33 -4.20
C VAL A 282 -45.38 8.45 -4.05
N MET A 283 -45.94 8.04 -2.91
CA MET A 283 -47.36 8.11 -2.53
C MET A 283 -47.51 8.65 -1.09
N PRO A 284 -47.07 9.88 -0.80
CA PRO A 284 -46.99 10.40 0.58
C PRO A 284 -48.34 10.55 1.28
N ASP A 285 -49.45 10.62 0.53
CA ASP A 285 -50.80 10.82 1.07
C ASP A 285 -51.49 9.50 1.52
N GLU A 286 -50.91 8.33 1.21
CA GLU A 286 -51.42 7.02 1.67
C GLU A 286 -50.86 6.62 3.05
N LEU A 287 -51.23 7.38 4.09
CA LEU A 287 -50.93 6.98 5.48
C LEU A 287 -51.68 5.68 5.85
N PRO A 288 -50.99 4.64 6.39
CA PRO A 288 -51.66 3.42 6.80
C PRO A 288 -52.58 3.69 8.00
N ALA A 289 -53.81 3.20 7.93
CA ALA A 289 -54.82 3.39 8.96
C ALA A 289 -54.33 2.85 10.32
N ARG A 290 -54.01 3.77 11.25
CA ARG A 290 -53.65 3.42 12.63
C ARG A 290 -54.80 2.63 13.27
N GLY A 291 -54.51 1.40 13.69
CA GLY A 291 -55.45 0.60 14.45
C GLY A 291 -55.73 1.24 15.82
N GLN A 292 -56.94 1.77 16.00
CA GLN A 292 -57.54 2.04 17.30
C GLN A 292 -59.08 1.95 17.19
N ARG A 293 -59.64 0.90 17.81
CA ARG A 293 -61.02 0.92 18.34
C ARG A 293 -61.05 0.23 19.70
N ASN A 294 -60.66 0.98 20.73
CA ASN A 294 -61.23 0.76 22.05
C ASN A 294 -62.68 1.27 22.01
N TYR A 295 -63.62 0.47 22.52
CA TYR A 295 -64.92 0.95 22.96
C TYR A 295 -65.20 0.37 24.35
N PRO A 296 -65.36 1.21 25.40
CA PRO A 296 -65.98 0.77 26.64
C PRO A 296 -67.50 0.57 26.43
N GLY A 297 -68.10 -0.39 27.13
CA GLY A 297 -69.48 -0.87 26.87
C GLY A 297 -70.59 -0.16 27.66
N ILE A 298 -71.56 -0.95 28.18
CA ILE A 298 -72.76 -0.57 28.99
C ILE A 298 -73.97 -0.17 28.08
N LYS A 299 -75.22 -0.68 28.20
CA LYS A 299 -75.92 -1.57 29.17
C LYS A 299 -77.21 -2.19 28.54
N GLY A 300 -77.75 -3.24 29.18
CA GLY A 300 -79.19 -3.38 29.44
C GLY A 300 -80.04 -4.21 28.46
N GLY A 301 -80.77 -5.19 29.00
CA GLY A 301 -81.66 -6.11 28.29
C GLY A 301 -81.85 -7.38 29.09
#